data_AF-A0A1H3EP81-F1
#
_entry.id   AF-A0A1H3EP81-F1
#
_cell.length_a   1.000
_cell.length_b   1.000
_cell.length_c   1.000
_cell.angle_alpha   90.00
_cell.angle_beta   90.00
_cell.angle_gamma   90.00
#
_symmetry.space_group_name_H-M   'P 1'
#
loop_
_entity.id
_entity.type
_entity.pdbx_description
1 polymer ?
#
loop_
_entity_poly.entity_id
_entity_poly.type
_entity_poly.pdbx_seq_one_letter_code
_entity_poly.pdbx_strand_id
1 'polypeptide(L)'
;MEYALPTAPNPLTQLGRTLVADTLKLRRTAALWLALGGGALPVLLNLLIFYFKGQYFVKPGTNPWPQYVGMSWQTASVLLLPMFVVLLSGLVVNLENRGGWRQLLVQPVSRGAVFGSKLLLLLGLNAVAQVLYVLLLLAAGALLGWLRSDLGFQNHSISLLPILRMLGHTYLATLGILGVQYAVALAFRGFVGPLTVGIAGIVSALTLLRWEYIDMVPYAAPTRILGMMKSEPQFSAAAALSPAEWYSLAWFALGVLAGYLLLLRRPVTD
;
A
#
# COMPACT_ATOMS: atom_id res chain seq x y z
N MET A 1 -20.11 -49.59 -11.45
CA MET A 1 -19.04 -48.88 -10.75
C MET A 1 -19.54 -47.48 -10.47
N GLU A 2 -19.87 -47.18 -9.22
CA GLU A 2 -20.33 -45.87 -8.79
C GLU A 2 -19.11 -44.94 -8.74
N TYR A 3 -18.99 -44.05 -9.73
CA TYR A 3 -17.94 -43.04 -9.75
C TYR A 3 -18.29 -42.00 -8.68
N ALA A 4 -17.77 -42.19 -7.47
CA ALA A 4 -17.80 -41.16 -6.44
C ALA A 4 -17.00 -39.95 -6.96
N LEU A 5 -17.69 -38.86 -7.28
CA LEU A 5 -17.03 -37.62 -7.66
C LEU A 5 -16.08 -37.21 -6.52
N PRO A 6 -14.84 -36.80 -6.82
CA PRO A 6 -13.89 -36.40 -5.78
C PRO A 6 -14.51 -35.27 -4.96
N THR A 7 -14.61 -35.49 -3.64
CA THR A 7 -15.13 -34.49 -2.70
C THR A 7 -14.31 -33.21 -2.85
N ALA A 8 -15.00 -32.07 -2.96
CA ALA A 8 -14.33 -30.79 -3.07
C ALA A 8 -13.34 -30.63 -1.90
N PRO A 9 -12.07 -30.27 -2.18
CA PRO A 9 -11.07 -30.14 -1.14
C PRO A 9 -11.47 -29.05 -0.13
N ASN A 10 -11.02 -29.18 1.12
CA ASN A 10 -11.27 -28.21 2.20
C ASN A 10 -11.07 -26.74 1.73
N PRO A 11 -11.91 -25.78 2.13
CA PRO A 11 -11.78 -24.36 1.75
C PRO A 11 -10.37 -23.78 1.97
N LEU A 12 -9.66 -24.20 3.02
CA LEU A 12 -8.28 -23.73 3.28
C LEU A 12 -7.29 -24.24 2.23
N THR A 13 -7.44 -25.48 1.76
CA THR A 13 -6.57 -26.02 0.71
C THR A 13 -6.92 -25.44 -0.65
N GLN A 14 -8.20 -25.10 -0.90
CA GLN A 14 -8.59 -24.32 -2.07
C GLN A 14 -7.91 -22.95 -2.07
N LEU A 15 -7.99 -22.22 -0.96
CA LEU A 15 -7.37 -20.90 -0.81
C LEU A 15 -5.85 -20.95 -1.03
N GLY A 16 -5.16 -21.91 -0.41
CA GLY A 16 -3.73 -22.10 -0.60
C GLY A 16 -3.35 -22.36 -2.07
N ARG A 17 -4.09 -23.24 -2.76
CA ARG A 17 -3.87 -23.53 -4.19
C ARG A 17 -4.11 -22.32 -5.07
N THR A 18 -5.20 -21.58 -4.84
CA THR A 18 -5.50 -20.35 -5.58
C THR A 18 -4.46 -19.26 -5.37
N LEU A 19 -3.92 -19.15 -4.14
CA LEU A 19 -2.88 -18.18 -3.82
C LEU A 19 -1.58 -18.51 -4.57
N VAL A 20 -1.17 -19.78 -4.60
CA VAL A 20 0.00 -20.21 -5.39
C VAL A 20 -0.20 -19.93 -6.88
N ALA A 21 -1.39 -20.23 -7.41
CA ALA A 21 -1.70 -19.94 -8.81
C ALA A 21 -1.62 -18.44 -9.12
N ASP A 22 -2.22 -17.59 -8.27
CA ASP A 22 -2.23 -16.15 -8.49
C ASP A 22 -0.85 -15.50 -8.27
N THR A 23 -0.03 -15.99 -7.32
CA THR A 23 1.37 -15.54 -7.16
C THR A 23 2.22 -15.86 -8.40
N LEU A 24 2.00 -17.01 -9.03
CA LEU A 24 2.71 -17.39 -10.26
C LEU A 24 2.32 -16.50 -11.43
N LYS A 25 1.02 -16.16 -11.57
CA LYS A 25 0.56 -15.20 -12.58
C LYS A 25 1.19 -13.82 -12.38
N LEU A 26 1.37 -13.40 -11.12
CA LEU A 26 1.91 -12.08 -10.78
C LEU A 26 3.37 -11.87 -11.22
N ARG A 27 4.20 -12.94 -11.27
CA ARG A 27 5.64 -12.87 -11.56
C ARG A 27 6.03 -12.12 -12.84
N ARG A 28 5.12 -12.05 -13.82
CA ARG A 28 5.36 -11.39 -15.12
C ARG A 28 4.49 -10.14 -15.34
N THR A 29 3.95 -9.58 -14.27
CA THR A 29 3.01 -8.46 -14.36
C THR A 29 3.59 -7.15 -13.86
N ALA A 30 3.08 -6.04 -14.39
CA ALA A 30 3.42 -4.69 -13.93
C ALA A 30 3.10 -4.47 -12.44
N ALA A 31 2.16 -5.22 -11.85
CA ALA A 31 1.83 -5.13 -10.43
C ALA A 31 3.01 -5.51 -9.53
N LEU A 32 3.78 -6.54 -9.89
CA LEU A 32 4.97 -6.92 -9.14
C LEU A 32 6.05 -5.84 -9.25
N TRP A 33 6.32 -5.35 -10.46
CA TRP A 33 7.29 -4.28 -10.68
C TRP A 33 6.90 -2.99 -9.97
N LEU A 34 5.61 -2.67 -9.94
CA LEU A 34 5.09 -1.54 -9.18
C LEU A 34 5.30 -1.74 -7.68
N ALA A 35 5.05 -2.93 -7.12
CA ALA A 35 5.30 -3.21 -5.71
C ALA A 35 6.79 -3.13 -5.33
N LEU A 36 7.68 -3.62 -6.21
CA LEU A 36 9.13 -3.61 -5.95
C LEU A 36 9.76 -2.23 -6.18
N GLY A 37 9.28 -1.46 -7.16
CA GLY A 37 9.87 -0.19 -7.59
C GLY A 37 9.10 1.06 -7.17
N GLY A 38 7.84 0.95 -6.76
CA GLY A 38 6.97 2.10 -6.47
C GLY A 38 7.51 2.99 -5.36
N GLY A 39 8.19 2.41 -4.37
CA GLY A 39 8.87 3.13 -3.30
C GLY A 39 10.21 3.77 -3.69
N ALA A 40 10.80 3.41 -4.84
CA ALA A 40 12.11 3.92 -5.23
C ALA A 40 12.07 5.41 -5.62
N LEU A 41 10.99 5.86 -6.25
CA LEU A 41 10.83 7.25 -6.70
C LEU A 41 10.91 8.27 -5.55
N PRO A 42 10.14 8.18 -4.45
CA PRO A 42 10.24 9.13 -3.34
C PRO A 42 11.61 9.09 -2.65
N VAL A 43 12.24 7.92 -2.58
CA VAL A 43 13.59 7.76 -2.00
C VAL A 43 14.63 8.44 -2.89
N LEU A 44 14.58 8.23 -4.21
CA LEU A 44 15.50 8.85 -5.17
C LEU A 44 15.37 10.36 -5.16
N LEU A 45 14.13 10.89 -5.20
CA LEU A 45 13.91 12.34 -5.12
C LEU A 45 14.49 12.92 -3.83
N ASN A 46 14.23 12.29 -2.69
CA ASN A 46 14.77 12.75 -1.41
C ASN A 46 16.31 12.67 -1.37
N LEU A 47 16.90 11.61 -1.92
CA LEU A 47 18.36 11.48 -2.06
C LEU A 47 18.95 12.63 -2.88
N LEU A 48 18.36 12.94 -4.05
CA LEU A 48 18.84 14.03 -4.90
C LEU A 48 18.70 15.39 -4.20
N ILE A 49 17.58 15.63 -3.52
CA ILE A 49 17.36 16.87 -2.75
C ILE A 49 18.44 17.05 -1.68
N PHE A 50 18.73 16.01 -0.89
CA PHE A 50 19.76 16.09 0.15
C PHE A 50 21.18 16.13 -0.43
N TYR A 51 21.43 15.48 -1.56
CA TYR A 51 22.73 15.52 -2.21
C TYR A 51 23.10 16.91 -2.76
N PHE A 52 22.14 17.60 -3.38
CA PHE A 52 22.35 18.92 -3.97
C PHE A 52 22.10 20.08 -3.01
N LYS A 53 21.13 19.95 -2.11
CA LYS A 53 20.64 21.04 -1.24
C LYS A 53 20.65 20.70 0.25
N GLY A 54 21.22 19.57 0.68
CA GLY A 54 21.19 19.12 2.08
C GLY A 54 21.71 20.15 3.09
N GLN A 55 22.64 21.02 2.68
CA GLN A 55 23.22 22.09 3.51
C GLN A 55 22.20 23.16 3.93
N TYR A 56 21.12 23.34 3.19
CA TYR A 56 20.03 24.26 3.53
C TYR A 56 18.99 23.63 4.46
N PHE A 57 18.93 22.30 4.48
CA PHE A 57 17.94 21.56 5.26
C PHE A 57 18.50 21.21 6.63
N VAL A 58 19.75 20.71 6.69
CA VAL A 58 20.39 20.24 7.92
C VAL A 58 21.26 21.36 8.49
N LYS A 59 20.94 21.84 9.69
CA LYS A 59 21.80 22.79 10.40
C LYS A 59 23.09 22.09 10.84
N PRO A 60 24.25 22.76 10.77
CA PRO A 60 25.51 22.19 11.26
C PRO A 60 25.37 21.69 12.71
N GLY A 61 25.79 20.44 12.96
CA GLY A 61 25.74 19.83 14.29
C GLY A 61 24.38 19.26 14.72
N THR A 62 23.36 19.27 13.85
CA THR A 62 22.06 18.62 14.13
C THR A 62 21.98 17.23 13.51
N ASN A 63 21.14 16.36 14.07
CA ASN A 63 20.92 15.02 13.53
C ASN A 63 20.13 15.12 12.20
N PRO A 64 20.69 14.69 11.06
CA PRO A 64 20.01 14.79 9.76
C PRO A 64 18.92 13.74 9.55
N TRP A 65 18.94 12.63 10.30
CA TRP A 65 18.07 11.47 10.07
C TRP A 65 16.57 11.79 10.23
N PRO A 66 16.10 12.47 11.31
CA PRO A 66 14.68 12.74 11.50
C PRO A 66 14.09 13.59 10.37
N GLN A 67 14.82 14.60 9.91
CA GLN A 67 14.39 15.47 8.82
C GLN A 67 14.41 14.74 7.48
N TYR A 68 15.47 13.96 7.21
CA TYR A 68 15.59 13.15 6.00
C TYR A 68 14.44 12.13 5.88
N VAL A 69 14.19 11.37 6.95
CA VAL A 69 13.11 10.37 7.00
C VAL A 69 11.77 11.05 6.86
N GLY A 70 11.52 12.12 7.62
CA GLY A 70 10.24 12.82 7.58
C GLY A 70 9.91 13.43 6.23
N MET A 71 10.88 14.05 5.57
CA MET A 71 10.69 14.63 4.23
C MET A 71 10.37 13.56 3.17
N SER A 72 11.06 12.41 3.22
CA SER A 72 10.73 11.30 2.33
C SER A 72 9.33 10.75 2.59
N TRP A 73 8.98 10.54 3.88
CA TRP A 73 7.70 9.96 4.26
C TRP A 73 6.54 10.89 3.90
N GLN A 74 6.72 12.20 4.07
CA GLN A 74 5.77 13.22 3.64
C GLN A 74 5.54 13.15 2.13
N THR A 75 6.62 13.11 1.35
CA THR A 75 6.54 13.01 -0.12
C THR A 75 5.82 11.73 -0.55
N ALA A 76 6.12 10.61 0.11
CA ALA A 76 5.48 9.33 -0.17
C ALA A 76 3.98 9.35 0.21
N SER A 77 3.63 9.88 1.37
CA SER A 77 2.29 9.73 1.95
C SER A 77 1.24 10.66 1.37
N VAL A 78 1.62 11.85 0.91
CA VAL A 78 0.65 12.84 0.39
C VAL A 78 -0.02 12.38 -0.90
N LEU A 79 0.74 11.77 -1.81
CA LEU A 79 0.24 11.45 -3.15
C LEU A 79 0.63 10.05 -3.62
N LEU A 80 1.90 9.67 -3.44
CA LEU A 80 2.46 8.47 -4.07
C LEU A 80 1.88 7.19 -3.47
N LEU A 81 1.69 7.12 -2.15
CA LEU A 81 1.10 5.97 -1.48
C LEU A 81 -0.38 5.75 -1.87
N PRO A 82 -1.28 6.76 -1.81
CA PRO A 82 -2.64 6.60 -2.32
C PRO A 82 -2.67 6.15 -3.79
N MET A 83 -1.86 6.78 -4.65
CA MET A 83 -1.77 6.41 -6.07
C MET A 83 -1.25 4.98 -6.26
N PHE A 84 -0.24 4.58 -5.50
CA PHE A 84 0.30 3.22 -5.51
C PHE A 84 -0.78 2.18 -5.21
N VAL A 85 -1.58 2.39 -4.16
CA VAL A 85 -2.65 1.45 -3.77
C VAL A 85 -3.75 1.37 -4.84
N VAL A 86 -4.14 2.50 -5.44
CA VAL A 86 -5.11 2.55 -6.55
C VAL A 86 -4.60 1.77 -7.76
N LEU A 87 -3.35 2.00 -8.16
CA LEU A 87 -2.74 1.30 -9.30
C LEU A 87 -2.58 -0.21 -9.01
N LEU A 88 -2.11 -0.55 -7.80
CA LEU A 88 -1.88 -1.94 -7.41
C LEU A 88 -3.17 -2.76 -7.43
N SER A 89 -4.23 -2.27 -6.78
CA SER A 89 -5.55 -2.91 -6.75
C SER A 89 -6.16 -3.05 -8.14
N GLY A 90 -6.11 -1.98 -8.95
CA GLY A 90 -6.57 -1.98 -10.32
C GLY A 90 -5.82 -2.99 -11.19
N LEU A 91 -4.49 -3.06 -11.10
CA LEU A 91 -3.67 -3.97 -11.92
C LEU A 91 -3.91 -5.44 -11.56
N VAL A 92 -3.98 -5.77 -10.26
CA VAL A 92 -4.19 -7.15 -9.81
C VAL A 92 -5.57 -7.66 -10.23
N VAL A 93 -6.62 -6.85 -10.10
CA VAL A 93 -7.96 -7.26 -10.52
C VAL A 93 -8.11 -7.25 -12.04
N ASN A 94 -7.47 -6.32 -12.74
CA ASN A 94 -7.52 -6.25 -14.20
C ASN A 94 -6.89 -7.48 -14.88
N LEU A 95 -5.96 -8.17 -14.22
CA LEU A 95 -5.40 -9.42 -14.71
C LEU A 95 -6.50 -10.45 -15.02
N GLU A 96 -7.57 -10.45 -14.24
CA GLU A 96 -8.70 -11.36 -14.40
C GLU A 96 -9.79 -10.81 -15.36
N ASN A 97 -9.87 -9.48 -15.52
CA ASN A 97 -10.78 -8.85 -16.49
C ASN A 97 -10.39 -9.15 -17.95
N ARG A 98 -9.13 -9.54 -18.21
CA ARG A 98 -8.67 -10.01 -19.53
C ARG A 98 -9.09 -11.46 -19.85
N GLY A 99 -10.35 -11.80 -19.59
CA GLY A 99 -10.96 -13.11 -19.87
C GLY A 99 -10.83 -14.17 -18.77
N GLY A 100 -10.07 -13.90 -17.70
CA GLY A 100 -9.83 -14.83 -16.59
C GLY A 100 -11.08 -15.12 -15.75
N TRP A 101 -11.95 -14.14 -15.51
CA TRP A 101 -13.11 -14.32 -14.63
C TRP A 101 -14.07 -15.44 -15.05
N ARG A 102 -14.31 -15.61 -16.36
CA ARG A 102 -15.21 -16.68 -16.85
C ARG A 102 -14.59 -18.05 -16.60
N GLN A 103 -13.34 -18.23 -17.03
CA GLN A 103 -12.62 -19.49 -16.84
C GLN A 103 -12.44 -19.82 -15.36
N LEU A 104 -12.23 -18.81 -14.53
CA LEU A 104 -11.97 -18.96 -13.11
C LEU A 104 -13.23 -19.28 -12.31
N LEU A 105 -14.38 -18.69 -12.67
CA LEU A 105 -15.67 -18.96 -12.02
C LEU A 105 -16.30 -20.31 -12.42
N VAL A 106 -15.85 -20.91 -13.52
CA VAL A 106 -16.26 -22.28 -13.95
C VAL A 106 -15.44 -23.36 -13.23
N GLN A 107 -14.27 -23.02 -12.67
CA GLN A 107 -13.49 -23.98 -11.89
C GLN A 107 -14.22 -24.36 -10.59
N PRO A 108 -14.06 -25.59 -10.09
CA PRO A 108 -14.67 -26.06 -8.83
C PRO A 108 -13.95 -25.47 -7.61
N VAL A 109 -13.83 -24.14 -7.57
CA VAL A 109 -13.17 -23.35 -6.54
C VAL A 109 -14.20 -22.41 -5.93
N SER A 110 -14.26 -22.36 -4.61
CA SER A 110 -15.18 -21.46 -3.92
C SER A 110 -14.87 -19.99 -4.23
N ARG A 111 -15.92 -19.16 -4.40
CA ARG A 111 -15.77 -17.71 -4.62
C ARG A 111 -15.04 -17.02 -3.47
N GLY A 112 -15.17 -17.54 -2.25
CA GLY A 112 -14.43 -17.09 -1.07
C GLY A 112 -12.93 -17.32 -1.19
N ALA A 113 -12.49 -18.48 -1.70
CA ALA A 113 -11.07 -18.74 -1.94
C ALA A 113 -10.47 -17.78 -2.99
N VAL A 114 -11.21 -17.53 -4.08
CA VAL A 114 -10.80 -16.60 -5.15
C VAL A 114 -10.70 -15.15 -4.66
N PHE A 115 -11.69 -14.71 -3.88
CA PHE A 115 -11.67 -13.38 -3.28
C PHE A 115 -10.52 -13.25 -2.28
N GLY A 116 -10.41 -14.22 -1.37
CA GLY A 116 -9.38 -14.25 -0.34
C GLY A 116 -7.96 -14.31 -0.90
N SER A 117 -7.72 -15.08 -1.96
CA SER A 117 -6.38 -15.16 -2.57
C SER A 117 -5.92 -13.79 -3.09
N LYS A 118 -6.80 -13.05 -3.76
CA LYS A 118 -6.49 -11.73 -4.34
C LYS A 118 -6.36 -10.66 -3.28
N LEU A 119 -7.21 -10.71 -2.25
CA LEU A 119 -7.09 -9.82 -1.11
C LEU A 119 -5.75 -10.03 -0.38
N LEU A 120 -5.38 -11.29 -0.10
CA LEU A 120 -4.10 -11.62 0.53
C LEU A 120 -2.91 -11.21 -0.32
N LEU A 121 -3.01 -11.36 -1.64
CA LEU A 121 -1.98 -10.85 -2.56
C LEU A 121 -1.83 -9.34 -2.48
N LEU A 122 -2.93 -8.59 -2.50
CA LEU A 122 -2.88 -7.13 -2.38
C LEU A 122 -2.30 -6.69 -1.02
N LEU A 123 -2.72 -7.32 0.06
CA LEU A 123 -2.20 -7.06 1.41
C LEU A 123 -0.70 -7.36 1.50
N GLY A 124 -0.25 -8.47 0.92
CA GLY A 124 1.15 -8.89 0.90
C GLY A 124 2.01 -7.97 0.03
N LEU A 125 1.56 -7.62 -1.17
CA LEU A 125 2.28 -6.70 -2.05
C LEU A 125 2.39 -5.30 -1.46
N ASN A 126 1.33 -4.82 -0.81
CA ASN A 126 1.37 -3.55 -0.10
C ASN A 126 2.38 -3.58 1.06
N ALA A 127 2.40 -4.67 1.85
CA ALA A 127 3.36 -4.82 2.94
C ALA A 127 4.81 -4.86 2.42
N VAL A 128 5.07 -5.66 1.38
CA VAL A 128 6.40 -5.76 0.76
C VAL A 128 6.85 -4.42 0.21
N ALA A 129 5.98 -3.68 -0.49
CA ALA A 129 6.31 -2.38 -1.05
C ALA A 129 6.70 -1.36 0.03
N GLN A 130 5.99 -1.34 1.15
CA GLN A 130 6.29 -0.42 2.26
C GLN A 130 7.58 -0.81 3.00
N VAL A 131 7.82 -2.11 3.22
CA VAL A 131 9.09 -2.60 3.79
C VAL A 131 10.26 -2.23 2.86
N LEU A 132 10.13 -2.48 1.56
CA LEU A 132 11.16 -2.11 0.58
C LEU A 132 11.39 -0.61 0.53
N TYR A 133 10.34 0.21 0.59
CA TYR A 133 10.46 1.66 0.70
C TYR A 133 11.34 2.07 1.90
N VAL A 134 11.08 1.51 3.09
CA VAL A 134 11.89 1.80 4.28
C VAL A 134 13.33 1.33 4.12
N LEU A 135 13.55 0.13 3.59
CA LEU A 135 14.91 -0.39 3.35
C LEU A 135 15.69 0.48 2.36
N LEU A 136 15.05 0.89 1.26
CA LEU A 136 15.64 1.80 0.28
C LEU A 136 15.93 3.16 0.90
N LEU A 137 15.03 3.70 1.73
CA LEU A 137 15.23 4.96 2.45
C LEU A 137 16.46 4.92 3.36
N LEU A 138 16.60 3.84 4.16
CA LEU A 138 17.74 3.66 5.04
C LEU A 138 19.05 3.49 4.26
N ALA A 139 19.04 2.70 3.19
CA ALA A 139 20.19 2.50 2.32
C ALA A 139 20.62 3.81 1.65
N ALA A 140 19.65 4.61 1.17
CA ALA A 140 19.90 5.91 0.58
C ALA A 140 20.46 6.93 1.58
N GLY A 141 19.98 6.94 2.82
CA GLY A 141 20.54 7.75 3.90
C GLY A 141 21.98 7.35 4.25
N ALA A 142 22.26 6.05 4.32
CA ALA A 142 23.62 5.56 4.54
C ALA A 142 24.58 5.92 3.39
N LEU A 143 24.10 5.81 2.15
CA LEU A 143 24.84 6.22 0.95
C LEU A 143 25.14 7.72 0.95
N LEU A 144 24.18 8.56 1.36
CA LEU A 144 24.40 10.00 1.55
C LEU A 144 25.46 10.29 2.60
N GLY A 145 25.52 9.51 3.68
CA GLY A 145 26.57 9.61 4.68
C GLY A 145 27.97 9.36 4.10
N TRP A 146 28.10 8.49 3.10
CA TRP A 146 29.37 8.24 2.39
C TRP A 146 29.69 9.31 1.35
N LEU A 147 28.70 9.74 0.55
CA LEU A 147 28.91 10.74 -0.51
C LEU A 147 29.06 12.17 0.02
N ARG A 148 28.45 12.47 1.17
CA ARG A 148 28.40 13.80 1.79
C ARG A 148 28.62 13.68 3.30
N SER A 149 29.86 13.40 3.69
CA SER A 149 30.29 13.35 5.09
C SER A 149 29.94 14.63 5.87
N ASP A 150 29.90 15.78 5.18
CA ASP A 150 29.58 17.10 5.74
C ASP A 150 28.18 17.18 6.37
N LEU A 151 27.26 16.30 5.96
CA LEU A 151 25.89 16.24 6.49
C LEU A 151 25.81 15.50 7.84
N GLY A 152 26.87 14.82 8.27
CA GLY A 152 26.94 14.22 9.60
C GLY A 152 26.05 12.98 9.82
N PHE A 153 25.57 12.33 8.76
CA PHE A 153 24.76 11.09 8.86
C PHE A 153 25.52 9.96 9.57
N GLN A 154 26.84 9.87 9.40
CA GLN A 154 27.68 8.85 10.04
C GLN A 154 27.92 9.11 11.53
N ASN A 155 27.76 10.36 11.97
CA ASN A 155 28.04 10.77 13.35
C ASN A 155 26.84 10.58 14.29
N HIS A 156 25.67 10.21 13.75
CA HIS A 156 24.43 10.08 14.50
C HIS A 156 23.81 8.71 14.29
N SER A 157 23.36 8.08 15.38
CA SER A 157 22.63 6.82 15.31
C SER A 157 21.17 7.05 14.93
N ILE A 158 20.63 6.12 14.14
CA ILE A 158 19.21 6.09 13.80
C ILE A 158 18.48 5.14 14.76
N SER A 159 17.38 5.61 15.35
CA SER A 159 16.49 4.75 16.13
C SER A 159 15.54 4.02 15.19
N LEU A 160 15.63 2.68 15.16
CA LEU A 160 14.79 1.85 14.28
C LEU A 160 13.35 1.70 14.80
N LEU A 161 13.14 1.76 16.12
CA LEU A 161 11.84 1.52 16.73
C LEU A 161 10.76 2.50 16.23
N PRO A 162 10.99 3.83 16.18
CA PRO A 162 10.00 4.76 15.67
C PRO A 162 9.75 4.60 14.16
N ILE A 163 10.75 4.12 13.40
CA ILE A 163 10.60 3.84 11.96
C ILE A 163 9.69 2.63 11.75
N LEU A 164 9.87 1.58 12.54
CA LEU A 164 9.01 0.40 12.52
C LEU A 164 7.57 0.75 12.95
N ARG A 165 7.40 1.64 13.94
CA ARG A 165 6.08 2.16 14.32
C ARG A 165 5.44 2.92 13.17
N MET A 166 6.18 3.83 12.54
CA MET A 166 5.69 4.60 11.40
C MET A 166 5.32 3.71 10.21
N LEU A 167 6.09 2.64 9.96
CA LEU A 167 5.76 1.61 8.98
C LEU A 167 4.43 0.92 9.31
N GLY A 168 4.21 0.56 10.58
CA GLY A 168 2.93 0.01 11.04
C GLY A 168 1.76 0.97 10.81
N HIS A 169 1.92 2.24 11.19
CA HIS A 169 0.90 3.26 10.97
C HIS A 169 0.59 3.48 9.49
N THR A 170 1.62 3.48 8.65
CA THR A 170 1.49 3.60 7.19
C THR A 170 0.75 2.41 6.60
N TYR A 171 1.07 1.20 7.08
CA TYR A 171 0.38 0.01 6.63
C TYR A 171 -1.12 0.08 6.96
N LEU A 172 -1.45 0.39 8.21
CA LEU A 172 -2.84 0.53 8.67
C LEU A 172 -3.61 1.62 7.92
N ALA A 173 -2.99 2.79 7.71
CA ALA A 173 -3.58 3.89 6.96
C ALA A 173 -3.89 3.51 5.50
N THR A 174 -3.06 2.68 4.87
CA THR A 174 -3.30 2.22 3.50
C THR A 174 -4.39 1.16 3.37
N LEU A 175 -4.78 0.47 4.44
CA LEU A 175 -5.82 -0.57 4.40
C LEU A 175 -7.18 -0.02 3.98
N GLY A 176 -7.55 1.17 4.44
CA GLY A 176 -8.82 1.81 4.08
C GLY A 176 -8.93 2.04 2.58
N ILE A 177 -7.87 2.59 1.98
CA ILE A 177 -7.77 2.80 0.53
C ILE A 177 -7.84 1.46 -0.20
N LEU A 178 -7.08 0.47 0.26
CA LEU A 178 -7.00 -0.85 -0.37
C LEU A 178 -8.36 -1.55 -0.38
N GLY A 179 -9.11 -1.52 0.72
CA GLY A 179 -10.43 -2.13 0.80
C GLY A 179 -11.45 -1.48 -0.14
N VAL A 180 -11.52 -0.14 -0.14
CA VAL A 180 -12.39 0.62 -1.04
C VAL A 180 -12.02 0.35 -2.49
N GLN A 181 -10.74 0.45 -2.82
CA GLN A 181 -10.27 0.25 -4.19
C GLN A 181 -10.43 -1.18 -4.67
N TYR A 182 -10.29 -2.17 -3.80
CA TYR A 182 -10.53 -3.56 -4.18
C TYR A 182 -12.01 -3.80 -4.51
N ALA A 183 -12.94 -3.26 -3.72
CA ALA A 183 -14.37 -3.32 -4.02
C ALA A 183 -14.72 -2.63 -5.34
N VAL A 184 -14.20 -1.43 -5.54
CA VAL A 184 -14.36 -0.67 -6.79
C VAL A 184 -13.77 -1.46 -7.97
N ALA A 185 -12.58 -2.02 -7.83
CA ALA A 185 -11.94 -2.80 -8.88
C ALA A 185 -12.76 -4.01 -9.33
N LEU A 186 -13.49 -4.65 -8.41
CA LEU A 186 -14.41 -5.75 -8.72
C LEU A 186 -15.71 -5.28 -9.40
N ALA A 187 -16.18 -4.07 -9.09
CA ALA A 187 -17.38 -3.49 -9.68
C ALA A 187 -17.23 -3.21 -11.18
N PHE A 188 -16.03 -2.87 -11.65
CA PHE A 188 -15.77 -2.55 -13.06
C PHE A 188 -15.21 -3.75 -13.86
N ARG A 189 -15.54 -3.79 -15.17
CA ARG A 189 -15.06 -4.81 -16.12
C ARG A 189 -13.69 -4.46 -16.76
N GLY A 190 -12.98 -3.44 -16.27
CA GLY A 190 -11.70 -3.00 -16.81
C GLY A 190 -10.89 -2.15 -15.83
N PHE A 191 -9.69 -1.74 -16.25
CA PHE A 191 -8.75 -0.97 -15.42
C PHE A 191 -9.09 0.51 -15.27
N VAL A 192 -9.69 1.12 -16.30
CA VAL A 192 -9.90 2.58 -16.36
C VAL A 192 -10.89 3.05 -15.30
N GLY A 193 -12.01 2.35 -15.10
CA GLY A 193 -13.04 2.75 -14.13
C GLY A 193 -12.52 2.87 -12.69
N PRO A 194 -11.90 1.82 -12.13
CA PRO A 194 -11.33 1.86 -10.78
C PRO A 194 -10.25 2.92 -10.62
N LEU A 195 -9.40 3.07 -11.65
CA LEU A 195 -8.37 4.10 -11.67
C LEU A 195 -8.99 5.51 -11.60
N THR A 196 -10.02 5.81 -12.39
CA THR A 196 -10.72 7.10 -12.35
C THR A 196 -11.34 7.38 -10.98
N VAL A 197 -12.01 6.40 -10.38
CA VAL A 197 -12.58 6.53 -9.03
C VAL A 197 -11.49 6.78 -7.99
N GLY A 198 -10.35 6.10 -8.10
CA GLY A 198 -9.22 6.31 -7.20
C GLY A 198 -8.58 7.67 -7.33
N ILE A 199 -8.34 8.14 -8.55
CA ILE A 199 -7.81 9.49 -8.80
C ILE A 199 -8.79 10.54 -8.26
N ALA A 200 -10.10 10.39 -8.51
CA ALA A 200 -11.11 11.29 -7.96
C ALA A 200 -11.10 11.30 -6.41
N GLY A 201 -10.96 10.13 -5.78
CA GLY A 201 -10.83 10.01 -4.32
C GLY A 201 -9.59 10.70 -3.77
N ILE A 202 -8.45 10.57 -4.45
CA ILE A 202 -7.19 11.23 -4.08
C ILE A 202 -7.31 12.75 -4.20
N VAL A 203 -7.81 13.25 -5.34
CA VAL A 203 -8.02 14.69 -5.55
C VAL A 203 -8.97 15.26 -4.49
N SER A 204 -10.08 14.56 -4.20
CA SER A 204 -11.03 14.96 -3.16
C SER A 204 -10.36 15.02 -1.77
N ALA A 205 -9.55 14.02 -1.42
CA ALA A 205 -8.81 14.03 -0.16
C ALA A 205 -7.83 15.20 -0.06
N LEU A 206 -7.11 15.53 -1.14
CA LEU A 206 -6.19 16.66 -1.18
C LEU A 206 -6.92 18.00 -1.01
N THR A 207 -8.07 18.17 -1.64
CA THR A 207 -8.89 19.39 -1.50
C THR A 207 -9.48 19.53 -0.09
N LEU A 208 -9.86 18.41 0.53
CA LEU A 208 -10.49 18.38 1.85
C LEU A 208 -9.50 18.32 3.02
N LEU A 209 -8.18 18.45 2.79
CA LEU A 209 -7.17 18.30 3.86
C LEU A 209 -7.38 19.18 5.09
N ARG A 210 -8.04 20.33 4.92
CA ARG A 210 -8.34 21.30 6.00
C ARG A 210 -9.68 21.07 6.69
N TRP A 211 -10.45 20.07 6.25
CA TRP A 211 -11.76 19.76 6.82
C TRP A 211 -11.61 19.05 8.17
N GLU A 212 -12.49 19.39 9.12
CA GLU A 212 -12.43 18.85 10.48
C GLU A 212 -12.65 17.33 10.56
N TYR A 213 -13.39 16.76 9.61
CA TYR A 213 -13.67 15.32 9.53
C TYR A 213 -12.79 14.58 8.51
N ILE A 214 -11.66 15.16 8.11
CA ILE A 214 -10.76 14.56 7.11
C ILE A 214 -10.26 13.16 7.49
N ASP A 215 -10.19 12.85 8.79
CA ASP A 215 -9.80 11.52 9.29
C ASP A 215 -10.76 10.41 8.83
N MET A 216 -12.00 10.76 8.43
CA MET A 216 -12.98 9.81 7.89
C MET A 216 -12.71 9.47 6.41
N VAL A 217 -11.91 10.25 5.70
CA VAL A 217 -11.66 10.05 4.26
C VAL A 217 -10.48 9.07 4.08
N PRO A 218 -10.70 7.89 3.49
CA PRO A 218 -9.67 6.85 3.46
C PRO A 218 -8.43 7.26 2.66
N TYR A 219 -8.61 8.02 1.57
CA TYR A 219 -7.51 8.51 0.74
C TYR A 219 -6.65 9.58 1.44
N ALA A 220 -7.17 10.23 2.48
CA ALA A 220 -6.41 11.19 3.27
C ALA A 220 -5.61 10.52 4.40
N ALA A 221 -5.97 9.29 4.81
CA ALA A 221 -5.37 8.64 5.98
C ALA A 221 -3.83 8.58 5.97
N PRO A 222 -3.15 8.25 4.85
CA PRO A 222 -1.68 8.30 4.80
C PRO A 222 -1.10 9.69 5.09
N THR A 223 -1.80 10.77 4.72
CA THR A 223 -1.35 12.13 5.01
C THR A 223 -1.53 12.49 6.49
N ARG A 224 -2.53 11.91 7.15
CA ARG A 224 -2.90 12.22 8.54
C ARG A 224 -1.95 11.60 9.55
N ILE A 225 -1.45 10.40 9.28
CA ILE A 225 -0.44 9.74 10.13
C ILE A 225 0.89 10.50 10.15
N LEU A 226 1.16 11.39 9.19
CA LEU A 226 2.35 12.27 9.25
C LEU A 226 2.35 13.15 10.51
N GLY A 227 1.17 13.52 11.03
CA GLY A 227 1.06 14.27 12.29
C GLY A 227 1.52 13.49 13.52
N MET A 228 1.66 12.17 13.42
CA MET A 228 2.24 11.34 14.49
C MET A 228 3.76 11.39 14.54
N MET A 229 4.37 11.82 13.44
CA MET A 229 5.80 11.94 13.31
C MET A 229 6.25 13.23 13.99
N LYS A 230 7.13 13.12 14.98
CA LYS A 230 7.87 14.27 15.50
C LYS A 230 9.33 14.12 15.09
N SER A 231 9.80 15.08 14.31
CA SER A 231 11.15 15.10 13.75
C SER A 231 12.17 15.89 14.58
N GLU A 232 11.77 16.60 15.64
CA GLU A 232 12.71 17.35 16.49
C GLU A 232 12.50 17.10 17.99
N PRO A 233 13.58 16.94 18.80
CA PRO A 233 15.00 16.78 18.41
C PRO A 233 15.40 15.32 18.06
N GLN A 234 14.53 14.35 18.31
CA GLN A 234 14.72 12.94 17.94
C GLN A 234 13.50 12.44 17.17
N PHE A 235 13.74 11.60 16.17
CA PHE A 235 12.66 10.95 15.43
C PHE A 235 11.83 10.09 16.39
N SER A 236 10.56 10.45 16.56
CA SER A 236 9.63 9.68 17.39
C SER A 236 8.29 9.52 16.67
N ALA A 237 7.66 8.39 16.96
CA ALA A 237 6.36 8.01 16.45
C ALA A 237 5.49 7.60 17.65
N ALA A 238 4.25 8.08 17.66
CA ALA A 238 3.26 7.72 18.67
C ALA A 238 3.12 6.19 18.75
N ALA A 239 2.78 5.66 19.93
CA ALA A 239 2.48 4.24 20.09
C ALA A 239 0.99 3.94 19.88
N ALA A 240 0.13 4.95 20.06
CA ALA A 240 -1.31 4.82 19.93
C ALA A 240 -1.76 5.03 18.48
N LEU A 241 -2.85 4.34 18.11
CA LEU A 241 -3.50 4.52 16.83
C LEU A 241 -4.22 5.87 16.76
N SER A 242 -4.15 6.51 15.60
CA SER A 242 -4.92 7.71 15.25
C SER A 242 -6.37 7.36 14.95
N PRO A 243 -7.27 8.35 15.05
CA PRO A 243 -8.62 8.24 14.50
C PRO A 243 -8.64 7.80 13.03
N ALA A 244 -7.73 8.34 12.21
CA ALA A 244 -7.64 8.00 10.79
C ALA A 244 -7.35 6.51 10.53
N GLU A 245 -6.57 5.85 11.39
CA GLU A 245 -6.32 4.41 11.29
C GLU A 245 -7.53 3.58 11.69
N TRP A 246 -8.27 3.99 12.72
CA TRP A 246 -9.53 3.35 13.08
C TRP A 246 -10.56 3.45 11.94
N TYR A 247 -10.68 4.62 11.33
CA TYR A 247 -11.52 4.78 10.14
C TYR A 247 -11.00 3.97 8.95
N SER A 248 -9.67 3.85 8.79
CA SER A 248 -9.08 3.01 7.74
C SER A 248 -9.43 1.53 7.91
N LEU A 249 -9.42 1.02 9.14
CA LEU A 249 -9.85 -0.35 9.44
C LEU A 249 -11.35 -0.55 9.17
N ALA A 250 -12.18 0.44 9.54
CA ALA A 250 -13.61 0.42 9.25
C ALA A 250 -13.88 0.40 7.73
N TRP A 251 -13.23 1.29 6.97
CA TRP A 251 -13.31 1.32 5.51
C TRP A 251 -12.80 0.04 4.85
N PHE A 252 -11.74 -0.56 5.40
CA PHE A 252 -11.24 -1.84 4.93
C PHE A 252 -12.28 -2.95 5.11
N ALA A 253 -12.87 -3.07 6.31
CA ALA A 253 -13.91 -4.06 6.58
C ALA A 253 -15.14 -3.86 5.68
N LEU A 254 -15.62 -2.61 5.52
CA LEU A 254 -16.73 -2.27 4.64
C LEU A 254 -16.42 -2.59 3.17
N GLY A 255 -15.21 -2.24 2.70
CA GLY A 255 -14.76 -2.52 1.34
C GLY A 255 -14.65 -4.03 1.07
N VAL A 256 -14.14 -4.81 2.02
CA VAL A 256 -14.08 -6.27 1.92
C VAL A 256 -15.47 -6.88 1.83
N LEU A 257 -16.40 -6.45 2.69
CA LEU A 257 -17.79 -6.91 2.66
C LEU A 257 -18.49 -6.54 1.33
N ALA A 258 -18.39 -5.29 0.91
CA ALA A 258 -18.97 -4.81 -0.33
C ALA A 258 -18.39 -5.55 -1.55
N GLY A 259 -17.06 -5.71 -1.60
CA GLY A 259 -16.38 -6.44 -2.66
C GLY A 259 -16.79 -7.91 -2.73
N TYR A 260 -16.95 -8.57 -1.59
CA TYR A 260 -17.41 -9.96 -1.53
C TYR A 260 -18.86 -10.10 -2.04
N LEU A 261 -19.76 -9.19 -1.63
CA LEU A 261 -21.14 -9.17 -2.12
C LEU A 261 -21.22 -8.92 -3.63
N LEU A 262 -20.37 -8.03 -4.16
CA LEU A 262 -20.26 -7.78 -5.60
C LEU A 262 -19.81 -9.04 -6.36
N LEU A 263 -18.85 -9.80 -5.81
CA LEU A 263 -18.41 -11.06 -6.40
C LEU A 263 -19.50 -12.13 -6.35
N LEU A 264 -20.31 -12.18 -5.29
CA LEU A 264 -21.44 -13.10 -5.20
C LEU A 264 -22.55 -12.80 -6.23
N ARG A 265 -22.74 -11.53 -6.59
CA ARG A 265 -23.71 -11.12 -7.61
C ARG A 265 -23.19 -11.27 -9.04
N ARG A 266 -21.91 -11.59 -9.22
CA ARG A 266 -21.33 -11.73 -10.56
C ARG A 266 -21.83 -13.01 -11.24
N PRO A 267 -22.47 -12.92 -12.42
CA PRO A 267 -22.98 -14.09 -13.12
C PRO A 267 -21.83 -14.94 -13.69
N VAL A 268 -22.05 -16.26 -13.76
CA VAL A 268 -21.08 -17.24 -14.29
C VAL A 268 -21.17 -17.37 -15.82
N THR A 269 -22.33 -17.01 -16.39
CA THR A 269 -22.62 -16.97 -17.82
C THR A 269 -23.39 -15.68 -18.12
N ASP A 270 -23.09 -15.01 -19.24
CA ASP A 270 -23.99 -13.97 -19.77
C ASP A 270 -25.29 -14.61 -20.26
#